data_AF-A0A4W3IX02-F1
#
_entry.id   AF-A0A4W3IX02-F1
#
_cell.length_a   1.000
_cell.length_b   1.000
_cell.length_c   1.000
_cell.angle_alpha   90.00
_cell.angle_beta   90.00
_cell.angle_gamma   90.00
#
_symmetry.space_group_name_H-M   'P 1'
#
loop_
_entity.id
_entity.type
_entity.pdbx_description
1 polymer ?
#
loop_
_entity_poly.entity_id
_entity_poly.type
_entity_poly.pdbx_seq_one_letter_code
_entity_poly.pdbx_strand_id
1 'polypeptide(L)'
;MEPQTEPLIDLSKYYGKKNLNKFSLEQELKEFMLFMKRINKSSAGPFHSMGPDHDAYIRSANILFNIWNKYKHRLPLHFYHEQLLMVGDFLAQLKEYRLALWQCYGRYLQQFNIDQISIDEITEIDQFKSIFFSSGLDAENTGLTFHALQGKSICNYQLVIDSDGSLLNLESMKKCMNILTFLRLIMQVVLPQERLCWLIYNGTIHIYTICRHLMILGHSAKAFEYLLWASICMESSVPLLTVRYLKWRTILYASVCQCYFDCQIDLHAEQSAILLSMNHVMGLRMFVLAFLKMSVIIFKRAVIETRRKPKGLLRPKQRVVFKDTLPWPHNSTESLLAEMFDGSAAQFLAILEAVTNSYRRVLHTGPPLPAETEVYDVLMELILAGVEILADVSKDVIRCYI
;
A
#
# COMPACT_ATOMS: atom_id res chain seq x y z
N MET A 1 16.98 -50.03 53.76
CA MET A 1 17.02 -49.58 52.36
C MET A 1 16.95 -48.07 52.38
N GLU A 2 18.12 -47.42 52.34
CA GLU A 2 18.18 -45.98 52.14
C GLU A 2 17.75 -45.66 50.70
N PRO A 3 16.89 -44.66 50.48
CA PRO A 3 16.56 -44.22 49.14
C PRO A 3 17.77 -43.50 48.54
N GLN A 4 18.28 -44.05 47.43
CA GLN A 4 19.31 -43.41 46.62
C GLN A 4 18.75 -42.10 46.04
N THR A 5 19.27 -40.97 46.50
CA THR A 5 19.06 -39.66 45.88
C THR A 5 19.72 -39.64 44.51
N GLU A 6 18.91 -39.54 43.45
CA GLU A 6 19.38 -39.25 42.09
C GLU A 6 20.19 -37.94 42.07
N PRO A 7 21.26 -37.84 41.26
CA PRO A 7 22.07 -36.64 41.19
C PRO A 7 21.25 -35.49 40.59
N LEU A 8 21.06 -34.42 41.38
CA LEU A 8 20.47 -33.17 40.96
C LEU A 8 21.25 -32.63 39.74
N ILE A 9 20.65 -32.67 38.55
CA ILE A 9 21.23 -32.06 37.36
C ILE A 9 21.36 -30.55 37.64
N ASP A 10 22.59 -30.05 37.63
CA ASP A 10 22.89 -28.62 37.82
C ASP A 10 22.40 -27.81 36.60
N LEU A 11 21.09 -27.50 36.62
CA LEU A 11 20.40 -26.71 35.60
C LEU A 11 21.05 -25.32 35.44
N SER A 12 21.75 -24.80 36.45
CA SER A 12 22.41 -23.49 36.38
C SER A 12 23.54 -23.46 35.35
N LYS A 13 24.31 -24.55 35.22
CA LYS A 13 25.33 -24.70 34.15
C LYS A 13 24.71 -24.83 32.77
N TYR A 14 23.54 -25.49 32.68
CA TYR A 14 22.85 -25.71 31.41
C TYR A 14 22.20 -24.41 30.88
N TYR A 15 21.55 -23.63 31.75
CA TYR A 15 21.00 -22.32 31.41
C TYR A 15 22.08 -21.26 31.20
N GLY A 16 23.16 -21.28 32.01
CA GLY A 16 24.32 -20.42 31.82
C GLY A 16 25.02 -20.63 30.48
N LYS A 17 25.22 -21.89 30.06
CA LYS A 17 25.84 -22.23 28.77
C LYS A 17 24.97 -21.86 27.56
N LYS A 18 23.64 -21.99 27.66
CA LYS A 18 22.71 -21.51 26.62
C LYS A 18 22.79 -19.99 26.45
N ASN A 19 22.86 -19.23 27.55
CA ASN A 19 23.01 -17.78 27.50
C ASN A 19 24.39 -17.35 26.97
N LEU A 20 25.45 -18.09 27.31
CA LEU A 20 26.80 -17.84 26.77
C LEU A 20 26.86 -18.08 25.25
N ASN A 21 26.22 -19.14 24.75
CA ASN A 21 26.15 -19.42 23.31
C ASN A 21 25.38 -18.34 22.55
N LYS A 22 24.29 -17.80 23.14
CA LYS A 22 23.54 -16.68 22.54
C LYS A 22 24.42 -15.44 22.40
N PHE A 23 25.07 -15.03 23.50
CA PHE A 23 25.98 -13.89 23.52
C PHE A 23 27.15 -14.06 22.52
N SER A 24 27.76 -15.24 22.48
CA SER A 24 28.86 -15.54 21.57
C SER A 24 28.44 -15.48 20.09
N LEU A 25 27.24 -15.96 19.76
CA LEU A 25 26.69 -15.80 18.42
C LEU A 25 26.48 -14.33 18.08
N GLU A 26 25.81 -13.58 18.95
CA GLU A 26 25.53 -12.15 18.73
C GLU A 26 26.82 -11.35 18.52
N GLN A 27 27.88 -11.67 19.26
CA GLN A 27 29.19 -11.06 19.09
C GLN A 27 29.81 -11.39 17.72
N GLU A 28 29.87 -12.66 17.33
CA GLU A 28 30.42 -13.08 16.04
C GLU A 28 29.63 -12.47 14.86
N LEU A 29 28.30 -12.41 14.97
CA LEU A 29 27.45 -11.77 13.97
C LEU A 29 27.69 -10.27 13.91
N LYS A 30 27.85 -9.59 15.06
CA LYS A 30 28.16 -8.16 15.10
C LYS A 30 29.51 -7.86 14.45
N GLU A 31 30.52 -8.68 14.71
CA GLU A 31 31.85 -8.58 14.08
C GLU A 31 31.75 -8.77 12.55
N PHE A 32 31.00 -9.78 12.11
CA PHE A 32 30.70 -10.01 10.70
C PHE A 32 29.99 -8.81 10.05
N MET A 33 28.95 -8.27 10.69
CA MET A 33 28.21 -7.12 10.16
C MET A 33 29.09 -5.87 10.06
N LEU A 34 30.00 -5.65 11.02
CA LEU A 34 30.97 -4.56 10.96
C LEU A 34 32.01 -4.76 9.85
N PHE A 35 32.39 -6.01 9.57
CA PHE A 35 33.24 -6.37 8.44
C PHE A 35 32.54 -6.08 7.10
N MET A 36 31.29 -6.51 6.92
CA MET A 36 30.50 -6.25 5.71
C MET A 36 30.29 -4.76 5.45
N LYS A 37 30.01 -3.96 6.50
CA LYS A 37 29.91 -2.49 6.36
C LYS A 37 31.22 -1.85 5.90
N ARG A 38 32.38 -2.40 6.26
CA ARG A 38 33.68 -1.91 5.81
C ARG A 38 33.91 -2.22 4.33
N ILE A 39 33.63 -3.45 3.91
CA ILE A 39 33.75 -3.84 2.49
C ILE A 39 32.85 -2.96 1.61
N ASN A 40 31.57 -2.78 1.98
CA ASN A 40 30.62 -2.01 1.19
C ASN A 40 31.00 -0.52 1.08
N LYS A 41 31.60 0.06 2.13
CA LYS A 41 32.12 1.45 2.04
C LYS A 41 33.31 1.56 1.11
N SER A 42 34.19 0.57 1.09
CA SER A 42 35.38 0.55 0.23
C SER A 42 35.03 0.35 -1.24
N SER A 43 33.96 -0.39 -1.54
CA SER A 43 33.48 -0.58 -2.92
C SER A 43 32.71 0.63 -3.50
N ALA A 44 32.38 1.64 -2.70
CA ALA A 44 31.65 2.84 -3.12
C ALA A 44 32.55 4.03 -3.55
N GLY A 45 33.87 3.84 -3.67
CA GLY A 45 34.83 4.89 -4.06
C GLY A 45 34.88 5.18 -5.57
N PRO A 46 35.37 6.37 -6.00
CA PRO A 46 35.25 6.85 -7.40
C PRO A 46 36.12 6.10 -8.43
N PHE A 47 36.97 5.17 -8.00
CA PHE A 47 38.06 4.61 -8.81
C PHE A 47 38.02 3.10 -9.04
N HIS A 48 36.92 2.40 -8.70
CA HIS A 48 36.82 0.97 -8.96
C HIS A 48 35.93 0.65 -10.17
N SER A 49 36.60 0.34 -11.28
CA SER A 49 36.09 -0.44 -12.40
C SER A 49 36.67 -1.86 -12.31
N MET A 50 36.01 -2.75 -11.57
CA MET A 50 36.12 -4.21 -11.69
C MET A 50 34.96 -4.78 -10.87
N GLY A 51 34.34 -5.85 -11.36
CA GLY A 51 33.10 -6.43 -10.82
C GLY A 51 33.19 -6.89 -9.35
N PRO A 52 32.13 -7.52 -8.81
CA PRO A 52 32.10 -7.95 -7.42
C PRO A 52 33.36 -8.75 -7.10
N ASP A 53 34.10 -8.32 -6.08
CA ASP A 53 35.32 -8.97 -5.62
C ASP A 53 34.98 -10.41 -5.19
N HIS A 54 35.15 -11.35 -6.12
CA HIS A 54 34.66 -12.73 -5.99
C HIS A 54 35.29 -13.40 -4.77
N ASP A 55 36.49 -12.98 -4.39
CA ASP A 55 37.20 -13.43 -3.20
C ASP A 55 36.57 -12.88 -1.92
N ALA A 56 36.10 -11.63 -1.93
CA ALA A 56 35.36 -11.04 -0.81
C ALA A 56 34.01 -11.73 -0.60
N TYR A 57 33.30 -12.08 -1.68
CA TYR A 57 32.06 -12.86 -1.61
C TYR A 57 32.31 -14.24 -1.00
N ILE A 58 33.27 -15.02 -1.53
CA ILE A 58 33.59 -16.37 -1.03
C ILE A 58 33.96 -16.31 0.45
N ARG A 59 34.79 -15.34 0.84
CA ARG A 59 35.21 -15.15 2.23
C ARG A 59 34.02 -14.87 3.15
N SER A 60 33.13 -13.95 2.74
CA SER A 60 31.94 -13.59 3.51
C SER A 60 30.97 -14.76 3.65
N ALA A 61 30.77 -15.53 2.57
CA ALA A 61 29.97 -16.74 2.58
C ALA A 61 30.54 -17.82 3.51
N ASN A 62 31.85 -18.04 3.49
CA ASN A 62 32.52 -19.02 4.35
C ASN A 62 32.41 -18.63 5.84
N ILE A 63 32.58 -17.34 6.17
CA ILE A 63 32.42 -16.87 7.56
C ILE A 63 31.02 -17.16 8.06
N LEU A 64 29.98 -16.75 7.32
CA LEU A 64 28.59 -17.00 7.73
C LEU A 64 28.26 -18.48 7.80
N PHE A 65 28.67 -19.27 6.80
CA PHE A 65 28.45 -20.72 6.79
C PHE A 65 29.01 -21.39 8.04
N ASN A 66 30.23 -21.00 8.44
CA ASN A 66 30.89 -21.53 9.63
C ASN A 66 30.17 -21.12 10.92
N ILE A 67 29.77 -19.84 11.05
CA ILE A 67 29.00 -19.36 12.19
C ILE A 67 27.70 -20.16 12.30
N TRP A 68 26.95 -20.27 11.21
CA TRP A 68 25.66 -20.96 11.21
C TRP A 68 25.78 -22.45 11.56
N ASN A 69 26.75 -23.16 10.99
CA ASN A 69 26.97 -24.57 11.34
C ASN A 69 27.42 -24.75 12.79
N LYS A 70 28.28 -23.87 13.30
CA LYS A 70 28.76 -23.90 14.69
C LYS A 70 27.61 -23.79 15.69
N TYR A 71 26.61 -22.94 15.42
CA TYR A 71 25.55 -22.62 16.38
C TYR A 71 24.21 -23.34 16.15
N LYS A 72 23.98 -23.95 14.97
CA LYS A 72 22.71 -24.62 14.61
C LYS A 72 22.19 -25.59 15.67
N HIS A 73 23.06 -26.43 16.21
CA HIS A 73 22.69 -27.44 17.23
C HIS A 73 22.91 -26.97 18.68
N ARG A 74 23.43 -25.74 18.88
CA ARG A 74 23.82 -25.21 20.20
C ARG A 74 22.81 -24.23 20.78
N LEU A 75 21.80 -23.85 20.00
CA LEU A 75 20.82 -22.82 20.32
C LEU A 75 19.38 -23.33 20.11
N PRO A 76 18.39 -22.71 20.78
CA PRO A 76 16.99 -22.91 20.43
C PRO A 76 16.71 -22.53 18.97
N LEU A 77 15.94 -23.36 18.25
CA LEU A 77 15.65 -23.19 16.82
C LEU A 77 15.03 -21.82 16.50
N HIS A 78 14.03 -21.40 17.27
CA HIS A 78 13.37 -20.10 17.08
C HIS A 78 14.38 -18.94 17.09
N PHE A 79 15.19 -18.84 18.14
CA PHE A 79 16.21 -17.80 18.26
C PHE A 79 17.24 -17.86 17.13
N TYR A 80 17.69 -19.06 16.76
CA TYR A 80 18.61 -19.23 15.63
C TYR A 80 17.99 -18.71 14.32
N HIS A 81 16.72 -18.99 14.07
CA HIS A 81 16.00 -18.53 12.89
C HIS A 81 15.78 -17.01 12.88
N GLU A 82 15.44 -16.41 14.02
CA GLU A 82 15.34 -14.95 14.13
C GLU A 82 16.67 -14.26 13.77
N GLN A 83 17.79 -14.74 14.31
CA GLN A 83 19.11 -14.20 13.99
C GLN A 83 19.47 -14.42 12.52
N LEU A 84 19.12 -15.59 11.96
CA LEU A 84 19.36 -15.91 10.56
C LEU A 84 18.64 -14.92 9.62
N LEU A 85 17.37 -14.63 9.88
CA LEU A 85 16.58 -13.69 9.07
C LEU A 85 17.01 -12.24 9.30
N MET A 86 17.35 -11.84 10.53
CA MET A 86 17.90 -10.51 10.83
C MET A 86 19.18 -10.22 10.03
N VAL A 87 20.10 -11.19 9.95
CA VAL A 87 21.30 -11.07 9.13
C VAL A 87 20.95 -11.04 7.64
N GLY A 88 19.94 -11.79 7.21
CA GLY A 88 19.41 -11.73 5.84
C GLY A 88 18.93 -10.33 5.46
N ASP A 89 18.12 -9.71 6.32
CA ASP A 89 17.62 -8.34 6.11
C ASP A 89 18.76 -7.33 6.06
N PHE A 90 19.74 -7.47 6.96
CA PHE A 90 20.93 -6.62 6.97
C PHE A 90 21.73 -6.73 5.65
N LEU A 91 21.94 -7.93 5.15
CA LEU A 91 22.65 -8.14 3.89
C LEU A 91 21.86 -7.60 2.70
N ALA A 92 20.54 -7.79 2.68
CA ALA A 92 19.67 -7.23 1.65
C ALA A 92 19.69 -5.69 1.66
N GLN A 93 19.75 -5.05 2.84
CA GLN A 93 19.92 -3.59 2.96
C GLN A 93 21.27 -3.11 2.42
N LEU A 94 22.32 -3.93 2.50
CA LEU A 94 23.63 -3.68 1.88
C LEU A 94 23.66 -4.00 0.38
N LYS A 95 22.55 -4.45 -0.21
CA LYS A 95 22.44 -4.96 -1.59
C LYS A 95 23.24 -6.24 -1.87
N GLU A 96 23.61 -6.98 -0.82
CA GLU A 96 24.28 -8.28 -0.92
C GLU A 96 23.25 -9.41 -1.10
N TYR A 97 22.41 -9.31 -2.14
CA TYR A 97 21.24 -10.17 -2.33
C TYR A 97 21.58 -11.64 -2.50
N ARG A 98 22.69 -11.94 -3.20
CA ARG A 98 23.16 -13.32 -3.37
C ARG A 98 23.48 -13.94 -2.01
N LEU A 99 24.21 -13.23 -1.16
CA LEU A 99 24.60 -13.73 0.15
C LEU A 99 23.38 -13.88 1.08
N ALA A 100 22.49 -12.90 1.09
CA ALA A 100 21.23 -12.94 1.84
C ALA A 100 20.35 -14.14 1.43
N LEU A 101 20.23 -14.39 0.13
CA LEU A 101 19.48 -15.51 -0.41
C LEU A 101 20.06 -16.85 0.04
N TRP A 102 21.35 -17.09 -0.18
CA TRP A 102 21.92 -18.43 0.02
C TRP A 102 22.26 -18.72 1.48
N GLN A 103 22.78 -17.75 2.24
CA GLN A 103 23.22 -17.97 3.61
C GLN A 103 22.13 -17.73 4.66
N CYS A 104 21.05 -17.02 4.31
CA CYS A 104 19.98 -16.67 5.25
C CYS A 104 18.62 -17.23 4.81
N TYR A 105 17.90 -16.56 3.90
CA TYR A 105 16.52 -16.91 3.58
C TYR A 105 16.38 -18.33 3.01
N GLY A 106 17.22 -18.70 2.04
CA GLY A 106 17.25 -20.05 1.47
C GLY A 106 17.65 -21.10 2.52
N ARG A 107 18.62 -20.78 3.38
CA ARG A 107 19.02 -21.67 4.49
C ARG A 107 17.91 -21.89 5.52
N TYR A 108 17.08 -20.88 5.78
CA TYR A 108 15.87 -21.04 6.59
C TYR A 108 14.89 -21.99 5.89
N LEU A 109 14.68 -21.81 4.58
CA LEU A 109 13.69 -22.55 3.82
C LEU A 109 14.09 -24.01 3.51
N GLN A 110 15.37 -24.38 3.66
CA GLN A 110 15.84 -25.76 3.54
C GLN A 110 15.19 -26.74 4.53
N GLN A 111 14.55 -26.24 5.60
CA GLN A 111 13.81 -27.10 6.53
C GLN A 111 12.52 -27.69 5.94
N PHE A 112 12.03 -27.09 4.85
CA PHE A 112 10.90 -27.60 4.09
C PHE A 112 11.52 -28.44 2.95
N ASN A 113 11.30 -29.76 2.96
CA ASN A 113 11.88 -30.73 2.01
C ASN A 113 11.35 -30.51 0.57
N ILE A 114 11.80 -29.43 -0.06
CA ILE A 114 11.39 -28.99 -1.39
C ILE A 114 12.49 -29.41 -2.36
N ASP A 115 12.59 -30.71 -2.62
CA ASP A 115 13.68 -31.28 -3.41
C ASP A 115 13.35 -31.39 -4.91
N GLN A 116 12.11 -31.08 -5.34
CA GLN A 116 11.67 -31.31 -6.73
C GLN A 116 10.89 -30.16 -7.39
N ILE A 117 10.33 -29.22 -6.62
CA ILE A 117 9.52 -28.11 -7.14
C ILE A 117 10.25 -26.81 -6.84
N SER A 118 10.46 -25.94 -7.81
CA SER A 118 11.01 -24.62 -7.46
C SER A 118 9.96 -23.88 -6.62
N ILE A 119 10.37 -23.31 -5.48
CA ILE A 119 9.45 -22.62 -4.55
C ILE A 119 8.56 -21.61 -5.29
N ASP A 120 9.12 -20.97 -6.32
CA ASP A 120 8.49 -19.90 -7.08
C ASP A 120 7.49 -20.41 -8.15
N GLU A 121 7.36 -21.73 -8.35
CA GLU A 121 6.36 -22.39 -9.23
C GLU A 121 5.08 -22.80 -8.50
N ILE A 122 5.03 -22.68 -7.17
CA ILE A 122 3.83 -23.00 -6.39
C ILE A 122 2.78 -21.92 -6.65
N THR A 123 1.62 -22.31 -7.19
CA THR A 123 0.49 -21.40 -7.48
C THR A 123 -0.72 -21.65 -6.58
N GLU A 124 -0.88 -22.87 -6.08
CA GLU A 124 -2.08 -23.28 -5.33
C GLU A 124 -1.94 -23.03 -3.82
N ILE A 125 -2.98 -22.46 -3.23
CA ILE A 125 -3.01 -22.11 -1.80
C ILE A 125 -2.88 -23.35 -0.90
N ASP A 126 -3.57 -24.43 -1.24
CA ASP A 126 -3.57 -25.65 -0.40
C ASP A 126 -2.22 -26.37 -0.46
N GLN A 127 -1.61 -26.42 -1.65
CA GLN A 127 -0.25 -26.92 -1.81
C GLN A 127 0.74 -26.06 -1.01
N PHE A 128 0.63 -24.74 -1.10
CA PHE A 128 1.48 -23.81 -0.35
C PHE A 128 1.34 -24.00 1.16
N LYS A 129 0.11 -24.10 1.67
CA LYS A 129 -0.15 -24.33 3.10
C LYS A 129 0.35 -25.69 3.58
N SER A 130 0.14 -26.75 2.80
CA SER A 130 0.62 -28.09 3.18
C SER A 130 2.15 -28.18 3.26
N ILE A 131 2.86 -27.47 2.38
CA ILE A 131 4.34 -27.45 2.37
C ILE A 131 4.89 -26.63 3.56
N PHE A 132 4.41 -25.40 3.74
CA PHE A 132 5.04 -24.45 4.67
C PHE A 132 4.37 -24.34 6.04
N PHE A 133 3.10 -24.76 6.14
CA PHE A 133 2.24 -24.54 7.31
C PHE A 133 1.40 -25.77 7.63
N SER A 134 2.00 -26.97 7.57
CA SER A 134 1.33 -28.24 7.85
C SER A 134 0.74 -28.32 9.27
N SER A 135 1.36 -27.62 10.23
CA SER A 135 0.88 -27.47 11.61
C SER A 135 -0.11 -26.32 11.83
N GLY A 136 -0.51 -25.62 10.76
CA GLY A 136 -1.39 -24.46 10.82
C GLY A 136 -0.67 -23.12 10.92
N LEU A 137 -1.45 -22.02 10.92
CA LEU A 137 -0.94 -20.65 10.91
C LEU A 137 -0.75 -20.05 12.31
N ASP A 138 -1.07 -20.79 13.37
CA ASP A 138 -0.94 -20.34 14.76
C ASP A 138 0.44 -20.64 15.36
N ALA A 139 1.31 -21.34 14.62
CA ALA A 139 2.65 -21.64 15.06
C ALA A 139 3.50 -20.36 15.27
N GLU A 140 4.44 -20.44 16.21
CA GLU A 140 5.34 -19.32 16.56
C GLU A 140 6.20 -18.90 15.35
N ASN A 141 6.66 -19.89 14.57
CA ASN A 141 7.52 -19.67 13.40
C ASN A 141 6.77 -19.16 12.16
N THR A 142 5.43 -19.05 12.18
CA THR A 142 4.65 -18.70 10.99
C THR A 142 5.09 -17.35 10.40
N GLY A 143 5.33 -16.36 11.26
CA GLY A 143 5.84 -15.05 10.82
C GLY A 143 7.23 -15.14 10.18
N LEU A 144 8.13 -15.94 10.77
CA LEU A 144 9.48 -16.16 10.25
C LEU A 144 9.46 -16.84 8.87
N THR A 145 8.55 -17.80 8.67
CA THR A 145 8.41 -18.48 7.37
C THR A 145 7.94 -17.53 6.28
N PHE A 146 6.89 -16.73 6.52
CA PHE A 146 6.46 -15.74 5.55
C PHE A 146 7.52 -14.70 5.25
N HIS A 147 8.25 -14.24 6.27
CA HIS A 147 9.36 -13.31 6.11
C HIS A 147 10.47 -13.90 5.26
N ALA A 148 10.87 -15.15 5.50
CA ALA A 148 11.87 -15.84 4.70
C ALA A 148 11.46 -16.00 3.24
N LEU A 149 10.18 -16.31 2.98
CA LEU A 149 9.63 -16.42 1.63
C LEU A 149 9.66 -15.07 0.90
N GLN A 150 9.18 -13.99 1.52
CA GLN A 150 9.26 -12.64 0.92
C GLN A 150 10.71 -12.19 0.71
N GLY A 151 11.59 -12.44 1.68
CA GLY A 151 13.02 -12.13 1.60
C GLY A 151 13.71 -12.87 0.46
N LYS A 152 13.39 -14.15 0.26
CA LYS A 152 13.83 -14.93 -0.90
C LYS A 152 13.31 -14.31 -2.20
N SER A 153 12.02 -14.00 -2.30
CA SER A 153 11.40 -13.43 -3.50
C SER A 153 12.07 -12.13 -3.93
N ILE A 154 12.30 -11.20 -3.00
CA ILE A 154 12.93 -9.92 -3.33
C ILE A 154 14.42 -10.09 -3.69
N CYS A 155 15.15 -10.99 -3.04
CA CYS A 155 16.54 -11.28 -3.42
C CYS A 155 16.61 -11.91 -4.81
N ASN A 156 15.73 -12.86 -5.13
CA ASN A 156 15.64 -13.45 -6.47
C ASN A 156 15.36 -12.39 -7.53
N TYR A 157 14.43 -11.47 -7.26
CA TYR A 157 14.14 -10.37 -8.18
C TYR A 157 15.39 -9.50 -8.42
N GLN A 158 16.10 -9.11 -7.36
CA GLN A 158 17.29 -8.27 -7.51
C GLN A 158 18.40 -8.99 -8.29
N LEU A 159 18.58 -10.29 -8.09
CA LEU A 159 19.53 -11.08 -8.90
C LEU A 159 19.13 -11.13 -10.39
N VAL A 160 17.83 -11.15 -10.71
CA VAL A 160 17.36 -11.03 -12.09
C VAL A 160 17.77 -9.66 -12.66
N ILE A 161 17.53 -8.57 -11.91
CA ILE A 161 17.87 -7.21 -12.35
C ILE A 161 19.39 -7.00 -12.48
N ASP A 162 20.19 -7.57 -11.58
CA ASP A 162 21.66 -7.52 -11.66
C ASP A 162 22.18 -8.20 -12.95
N SER A 163 21.46 -9.23 -13.43
CA SER A 163 21.80 -9.95 -14.66
C SER A 163 21.21 -9.34 -15.94
N ASP A 164 19.99 -8.82 -15.88
CA ASP A 164 19.23 -8.27 -17.01
C ASP A 164 18.33 -7.13 -16.53
N GLY A 165 18.96 -5.98 -16.29
CA GLY A 165 18.26 -4.79 -15.78
C GLY A 165 17.22 -4.22 -16.74
N SER A 166 17.30 -4.53 -18.03
CA SER A 166 16.32 -4.10 -19.03
C SER A 166 15.17 -5.10 -19.23
N LEU A 167 15.24 -6.29 -18.62
CA LEU A 167 14.30 -7.40 -18.79
C LEU A 167 14.01 -7.75 -20.26
N LEU A 168 15.03 -7.67 -21.12
CA LEU A 168 14.90 -8.02 -22.54
C LEU A 168 14.86 -9.54 -22.74
N ASN A 169 15.47 -10.30 -21.83
CA ASN A 169 15.40 -11.75 -21.86
C ASN A 169 14.03 -12.23 -21.37
N LEU A 170 13.35 -13.03 -22.21
CA LEU A 170 12.06 -13.64 -21.89
C LEU A 170 12.09 -14.47 -20.61
N GLU A 171 13.21 -15.12 -20.29
CA GLU A 171 13.36 -15.90 -19.07
C GLU A 171 13.42 -14.99 -17.83
N SER A 172 14.14 -13.87 -17.90
CA SER A 172 14.18 -12.84 -16.85
C SER A 172 12.79 -12.27 -16.59
N MET A 173 12.07 -11.92 -17.66
CA MET A 173 10.68 -11.46 -17.60
C MET A 173 9.77 -12.51 -16.95
N LYS A 174 9.87 -13.78 -17.36
CA LYS A 174 9.10 -14.89 -16.78
C LYS A 174 9.39 -15.06 -15.29
N LYS A 175 10.67 -14.98 -14.88
CA LYS A 175 11.07 -15.02 -13.45
C LYS A 175 10.43 -13.88 -12.66
N CYS A 176 10.41 -12.65 -13.17
CA CYS A 176 9.73 -11.54 -12.50
C CYS A 176 8.22 -11.80 -12.32
N MET A 177 7.55 -12.35 -13.34
CA MET A 177 6.12 -12.69 -13.25
C MET A 177 5.85 -13.82 -12.25
N ASN A 178 6.70 -14.84 -12.21
CA ASN A 178 6.61 -15.92 -11.22
C ASN A 178 6.79 -15.38 -9.79
N ILE A 179 7.76 -14.49 -9.59
CA ILE A 179 7.99 -13.83 -8.29
C ILE A 179 6.76 -13.01 -7.87
N LEU A 180 6.16 -12.24 -8.78
CA LEU A 180 4.93 -11.48 -8.51
C LEU A 180 3.76 -12.39 -8.13
N THR A 181 3.59 -13.49 -8.87
CA THR A 181 2.55 -14.50 -8.59
C THR A 181 2.76 -15.11 -7.21
N PHE A 182 4.00 -15.44 -6.86
CA PHE A 182 4.35 -16.03 -5.58
C PHE A 182 4.18 -15.04 -4.41
N LEU A 183 4.56 -13.77 -4.59
CA LEU A 183 4.30 -12.71 -3.61
C LEU A 183 2.79 -12.51 -3.37
N ARG A 184 1.98 -12.54 -4.45
CA ARG A 184 0.52 -12.52 -4.34
C ARG A 184 0.01 -13.71 -3.53
N LEU A 185 0.48 -14.92 -3.81
CA LEU A 185 0.10 -16.14 -3.09
C LEU A 185 0.43 -16.04 -1.59
N ILE A 186 1.65 -15.58 -1.24
CA ILE A 186 2.04 -15.33 0.14
C ILE A 186 1.04 -14.38 0.81
N MET A 187 0.75 -13.24 0.17
CA MET A 187 -0.15 -12.24 0.72
C MET A 187 -1.59 -12.75 0.87
N GLN A 188 -2.09 -13.58 -0.05
CA GLN A 188 -3.41 -14.21 0.06
C GLN A 188 -3.54 -15.04 1.35
N VAL A 189 -2.50 -15.79 1.70
CA VAL A 189 -2.51 -16.63 2.91
C VAL A 189 -2.32 -15.80 4.19
N VAL A 190 -1.51 -14.74 4.13
CA VAL A 190 -1.23 -13.86 5.28
C VAL A 190 -2.40 -12.93 5.58
N LEU A 191 -3.19 -12.50 4.59
CA LEU A 191 -4.16 -11.40 4.73
C LEU A 191 -5.15 -11.57 5.89
N PRO A 192 -5.72 -12.77 6.17
CA PRO A 192 -6.61 -12.97 7.31
C PRO A 192 -5.91 -12.88 8.69
N GLN A 193 -4.59 -12.94 8.73
CA GLN A 193 -3.79 -12.92 9.96
C GLN A 193 -3.41 -11.48 10.34
N GLU A 194 -4.31 -10.76 11.00
CA GLU A 194 -4.11 -9.33 11.33
C GLU A 194 -2.81 -9.06 12.12
N ARG A 195 -2.39 -10.00 12.99
CA ARG A 195 -1.12 -9.93 13.73
C ARG A 195 0.12 -9.83 12.83
N LEU A 196 -0.01 -10.29 11.58
CA LEU A 196 1.01 -10.30 10.55
C LEU A 196 0.78 -9.22 9.47
N CYS A 197 -0.05 -8.22 9.73
CA CYS A 197 -0.32 -7.13 8.75
C CYS A 197 0.95 -6.42 8.26
N TRP A 198 2.04 -6.43 9.03
CA TRP A 198 3.33 -5.89 8.59
C TRP A 198 3.92 -6.65 7.39
N LEU A 199 3.65 -7.95 7.24
CA LEU A 199 4.02 -8.75 6.07
C LEU A 199 3.16 -8.41 4.86
N ILE A 200 1.90 -8.01 5.05
CA ILE A 200 1.07 -7.46 3.98
C ILE A 200 1.67 -6.14 3.50
N TYR A 201 1.98 -5.22 4.41
CA TYR A 201 2.63 -3.96 4.07
C TYR A 201 3.94 -4.18 3.29
N ASN A 202 4.84 -5.05 3.78
CA ASN A 202 6.09 -5.38 3.08
C ASN A 202 5.83 -6.01 1.70
N GLY A 203 4.87 -6.92 1.60
CA GLY A 203 4.45 -7.53 0.34
C GLY A 203 4.01 -6.48 -0.70
N THR A 204 3.26 -5.45 -0.28
CA THR A 204 2.86 -4.35 -1.20
C THR A 204 4.07 -3.56 -1.69
N ILE A 205 5.09 -3.34 -0.85
CA ILE A 205 6.34 -2.68 -1.25
C ILE A 205 7.08 -3.52 -2.28
N HIS A 206 7.20 -4.83 -2.05
CA HIS A 206 7.87 -5.73 -2.97
C HIS A 206 7.16 -5.79 -4.33
N ILE A 207 5.84 -5.99 -4.32
CA ILE A 207 5.02 -5.95 -5.54
C ILE A 207 5.19 -4.62 -6.26
N TYR A 208 5.02 -3.49 -5.56
CA TYR A 208 5.19 -2.17 -6.16
C TYR A 208 6.57 -1.98 -6.79
N THR A 209 7.64 -2.43 -6.12
CA THR A 209 9.01 -2.29 -6.62
C THR A 209 9.18 -2.99 -7.97
N ILE A 210 8.71 -4.24 -8.08
CA ILE A 210 8.79 -5.02 -9.33
C ILE A 210 7.89 -4.39 -10.40
N CYS A 211 6.64 -4.08 -10.06
CA CYS A 211 5.67 -3.48 -10.97
C CYS A 211 6.11 -2.12 -11.49
N ARG A 212 6.71 -1.27 -10.65
CA ARG A 212 7.20 0.04 -11.07
C ARG A 212 8.30 -0.09 -12.12
N HIS A 213 9.18 -1.08 -11.97
CA HIS A 213 10.18 -1.38 -12.99
C HIS A 213 9.51 -1.83 -14.31
N LEU A 214 8.54 -2.75 -14.23
CA LEU A 214 7.78 -3.19 -15.41
C LEU A 214 7.08 -2.03 -16.12
N MET A 215 6.46 -1.10 -15.38
CA MET A 215 5.81 0.09 -15.93
C MET A 215 6.81 0.99 -16.68
N ILE A 216 7.99 1.23 -16.11
CA ILE A 216 9.04 2.04 -16.75
C ILE A 216 9.48 1.43 -18.09
N LEU A 217 9.47 0.10 -18.18
CA LEU A 217 9.78 -0.65 -19.40
C LEU A 217 8.58 -0.78 -20.37
N GLY A 218 7.45 -0.13 -20.08
CA GLY A 218 6.25 -0.16 -20.94
C GLY A 218 5.39 -1.42 -20.78
N HIS A 219 5.59 -2.21 -19.74
CA HIS A 219 4.83 -3.43 -19.45
C HIS A 219 3.69 -3.20 -18.44
N SER A 220 3.05 -2.03 -18.49
CA SER A 220 1.98 -1.64 -17.57
C SER A 220 0.81 -2.64 -17.50
N ALA A 221 0.46 -3.29 -18.61
CA ALA A 221 -0.56 -4.34 -18.65
C ALA A 221 -0.24 -5.53 -17.73
N LYS A 222 1.03 -5.93 -17.64
CA LYS A 222 1.47 -7.03 -16.76
C LYS A 222 1.53 -6.61 -15.30
N ALA A 223 1.77 -5.33 -15.03
CA ALA A 223 1.86 -4.79 -13.66
C ALA A 223 0.49 -4.53 -13.02
N PHE A 224 -0.52 -4.21 -13.84
CA PHE A 224 -1.84 -3.75 -13.40
C PHE A 224 -2.48 -4.65 -12.34
N GLU A 225 -2.62 -5.96 -12.60
CA GLU A 225 -3.33 -6.87 -11.68
C GLU A 225 -2.66 -6.95 -10.30
N TYR A 226 -1.33 -6.87 -10.23
CA TYR A 226 -0.58 -7.00 -8.98
C TYR A 226 -0.63 -5.71 -8.17
N LEU A 227 -0.55 -4.54 -8.82
CA LEU A 227 -0.73 -3.25 -8.15
C LEU A 227 -2.15 -3.09 -7.61
N LEU A 228 -3.15 -3.57 -8.35
CA LEU A 228 -4.53 -3.60 -7.89
C LEU A 228 -4.67 -4.54 -6.68
N TRP A 229 -4.10 -5.75 -6.75
CA TRP A 229 -4.07 -6.67 -5.62
C TRP A 229 -3.42 -6.05 -4.37
N ALA A 230 -2.26 -5.41 -4.52
CA ALA A 230 -1.57 -4.73 -3.43
C ALA A 230 -2.44 -3.61 -2.80
N SER A 231 -3.18 -2.86 -3.63
CA SER A 231 -4.13 -1.85 -3.19
C SER A 231 -5.28 -2.45 -2.38
N ILE A 232 -5.86 -3.56 -2.84
CA ILE A 232 -6.94 -4.29 -2.16
C ILE A 232 -6.46 -4.83 -0.81
N CYS A 233 -5.24 -5.38 -0.73
CA CYS A 233 -4.69 -5.88 0.53
C CYS A 233 -4.51 -4.78 1.58
N MET A 234 -4.11 -3.57 1.18
CA MET A 234 -4.03 -2.42 2.10
C MET A 234 -5.40 -2.02 2.63
N GLU A 235 -6.44 -2.08 1.80
CA GLU A 235 -7.82 -1.74 2.20
C GLU A 235 -8.50 -2.82 3.04
N SER A 236 -8.13 -4.07 2.80
CA SER A 236 -8.69 -5.23 3.50
C SER A 236 -8.06 -5.45 4.88
N SER A 237 -6.95 -4.78 5.19
CA SER A 237 -6.25 -4.91 6.47
C SER A 237 -6.52 -3.70 7.37
N VAL A 238 -7.35 -3.88 8.39
CA VAL A 238 -7.73 -2.80 9.33
C VAL A 238 -6.53 -2.05 9.92
N PRO A 239 -5.44 -2.71 10.38
CA PRO A 239 -4.26 -2.00 10.88
C PRO A 239 -3.58 -1.07 9.86
N LEU A 240 -3.74 -1.34 8.56
CA LEU A 240 -3.12 -0.59 7.47
C LEU A 240 -3.99 0.57 6.94
N LEU A 241 -5.24 0.70 7.41
CA LEU A 241 -6.16 1.77 7.04
C LEU A 241 -5.88 3.12 7.71
N THR A 242 -4.92 3.17 8.64
CA THR A 242 -4.59 4.40 9.37
C THR A 242 -4.00 5.48 8.47
N VAL A 243 -4.05 6.74 8.95
CA VAL A 243 -3.49 7.91 8.23
C VAL A 243 -1.98 7.75 7.99
N ARG A 244 -1.27 7.00 8.85
CA ARG A 244 0.15 6.68 8.71
C ARG A 244 0.49 6.09 7.34
N TYR A 245 -0.40 5.26 6.79
CA TYR A 245 -0.18 4.58 5.52
C TYR A 245 -0.90 5.23 4.35
N LEU A 246 -1.60 6.36 4.56
CA LEU A 246 -2.37 7.06 3.53
C LEU A 246 -1.48 7.42 2.32
N LYS A 247 -0.30 8.00 2.58
CA LYS A 247 0.66 8.33 1.51
C LYS A 247 1.02 7.13 0.65
N TRP A 248 1.26 5.97 1.27
CA TRP A 248 1.62 4.75 0.56
C TRP A 248 0.45 4.21 -0.27
N ARG A 249 -0.76 4.19 0.31
CA ARG A 249 -1.98 3.80 -0.41
C ARG A 249 -2.25 4.69 -1.63
N THR A 250 -2.08 6.00 -1.49
CA THR A 250 -2.20 6.95 -2.61
C THR A 250 -1.20 6.64 -3.73
N ILE A 251 0.03 6.26 -3.41
CA ILE A 251 1.04 5.86 -4.41
C ILE A 251 0.58 4.61 -5.17
N LEU A 252 0.06 3.60 -4.46
CA LEU A 252 -0.46 2.39 -5.10
C LEU A 252 -1.64 2.71 -6.03
N TYR A 253 -2.61 3.50 -5.57
CA TYR A 253 -3.76 3.91 -6.40
C TYR A 253 -3.34 4.69 -7.64
N ALA A 254 -2.46 5.68 -7.49
CA ALA A 254 -1.94 6.45 -8.61
C ALA A 254 -1.22 5.56 -9.63
N SER A 255 -0.55 4.50 -9.16
CA SER A 255 0.16 3.57 -10.04
C SER A 255 -0.80 2.64 -10.78
N VAL A 256 -1.91 2.22 -10.15
CA VAL A 256 -3.00 1.49 -10.83
C VAL A 256 -3.62 2.36 -11.92
N CYS A 257 -3.93 3.64 -11.60
CA CYS A 257 -4.45 4.60 -12.59
C CYS A 257 -3.46 4.83 -13.73
N GLN A 258 -2.16 4.94 -13.44
CA GLN A 258 -1.14 5.06 -14.47
C GLN A 258 -1.10 3.82 -15.37
N CYS A 259 -1.09 2.61 -14.79
CA CYS A 259 -1.13 1.38 -15.59
C CYS A 259 -2.36 1.33 -16.50
N TYR A 260 -3.52 1.76 -15.98
CA TYR A 260 -4.76 1.81 -16.74
C TYR A 260 -4.66 2.77 -17.93
N PHE A 261 -4.15 3.99 -17.71
CA PHE A 261 -3.92 4.99 -18.76
C PHE A 261 -2.95 4.47 -19.83
N ASP A 262 -1.84 3.87 -19.42
CA ASP A 262 -0.81 3.33 -20.32
C ASP A 262 -1.36 2.18 -21.20
N CYS A 263 -2.38 1.45 -20.75
CA CYS A 263 -2.97 0.33 -21.48
C CYS A 263 -4.01 0.76 -22.53
N GLN A 264 -4.31 2.06 -22.68
CA GLN A 264 -5.28 2.59 -23.66
C GLN A 264 -6.63 1.85 -23.66
N ILE A 265 -7.10 1.40 -22.49
CA ILE A 265 -8.43 0.83 -22.39
C ILE A 265 -9.40 2.01 -22.58
N ASP A 266 -10.20 1.99 -23.65
CA ASP A 266 -11.05 3.08 -24.12
C ASP A 266 -11.76 3.86 -23.00
N LEU A 267 -11.96 5.17 -23.19
CA LEU A 267 -12.64 6.10 -22.26
C LEU A 267 -14.02 5.61 -21.75
N HIS A 268 -14.68 4.66 -22.43
CA HIS A 268 -15.92 4.04 -21.93
C HIS A 268 -15.72 2.96 -20.86
N ALA A 269 -14.49 2.49 -20.66
CA ALA A 269 -14.09 1.62 -19.56
C ALA A 269 -13.56 2.39 -18.33
N GLU A 270 -13.47 3.72 -18.40
CA GLU A 270 -13.22 4.58 -17.23
C GLU A 270 -14.29 4.38 -16.17
N GLN A 271 -15.50 4.04 -16.61
CA GLN A 271 -16.53 3.54 -15.73
C GLN A 271 -16.29 2.06 -15.43
N SER A 272 -16.20 1.15 -16.40
CA SER A 272 -16.33 -0.30 -16.16
C SER A 272 -15.14 -1.05 -15.53
N ALA A 273 -13.88 -0.62 -15.64
CA ALA A 273 -12.75 -1.30 -14.98
C ALA A 273 -12.57 -0.80 -13.53
N ILE A 274 -12.85 0.48 -13.30
CA ILE A 274 -13.10 1.04 -11.98
C ILE A 274 -14.39 0.41 -11.41
N LEU A 275 -15.44 0.17 -12.19
CA LEU A 275 -16.67 -0.50 -11.78
C LEU A 275 -16.44 -1.97 -11.43
N LEU A 276 -15.73 -2.76 -12.24
CA LEU A 276 -15.55 -4.20 -11.97
C LEU A 276 -14.55 -4.46 -10.84
N SER A 277 -13.50 -3.64 -10.69
CA SER A 277 -12.58 -3.71 -9.55
C SER A 277 -13.16 -3.09 -8.27
N MET A 278 -14.15 -2.18 -8.39
CA MET A 278 -14.82 -1.54 -7.25
C MET A 278 -16.24 -2.05 -6.97
N ASN A 279 -16.79 -2.97 -7.76
CA ASN A 279 -18.11 -3.55 -7.52
C ASN A 279 -18.12 -4.53 -6.35
N HIS A 280 -16.95 -5.01 -5.89
CA HIS A 280 -16.88 -5.96 -4.79
C HIS A 280 -16.66 -5.34 -3.40
N VAL A 281 -16.32 -4.06 -3.26
CA VAL A 281 -16.18 -3.43 -1.94
C VAL A 281 -16.53 -1.94 -1.99
N MET A 282 -17.57 -1.59 -1.22
CA MET A 282 -18.11 -0.32 -0.67
C MET A 282 -17.34 1.04 -0.74
N GLY A 283 -16.17 1.14 -1.37
CA GLY A 283 -15.30 2.31 -1.39
C GLY A 283 -15.67 3.41 -2.39
N LEU A 284 -16.24 3.09 -3.56
CA LEU A 284 -16.64 4.13 -4.53
C LEU A 284 -17.83 4.95 -4.02
N ARG A 285 -18.80 4.34 -3.32
CA ARG A 285 -19.85 5.12 -2.65
C ARG A 285 -19.25 6.10 -1.66
N MET A 286 -18.31 5.67 -0.82
CA MET A 286 -17.72 6.56 0.19
C MET A 286 -16.78 7.62 -0.43
N PHE A 287 -16.09 7.32 -1.53
CA PHE A 287 -15.24 8.28 -2.23
C PHE A 287 -16.06 9.27 -3.07
N VAL A 288 -17.08 8.82 -3.81
CA VAL A 288 -18.03 9.71 -4.52
C VAL A 288 -18.83 10.53 -3.51
N LEU A 289 -19.29 9.94 -2.41
CA LEU A 289 -19.93 10.68 -1.33
C LEU A 289 -18.96 11.67 -0.67
N ALA A 290 -17.69 11.30 -0.44
CA ALA A 290 -16.70 12.20 0.16
C ALA A 290 -16.31 13.33 -0.78
N PHE A 291 -16.08 13.04 -2.07
CA PHE A 291 -15.82 14.02 -3.11
C PHE A 291 -17.02 14.95 -3.26
N LEU A 292 -18.23 14.42 -3.43
CA LEU A 292 -19.45 15.21 -3.55
C LEU A 292 -19.70 16.04 -2.30
N LYS A 293 -19.48 15.49 -1.09
CA LYS A 293 -19.59 16.23 0.16
C LYS A 293 -18.53 17.33 0.29
N MET A 294 -17.30 17.08 -0.15
CA MET A 294 -16.24 18.10 -0.20
C MET A 294 -16.57 19.19 -1.21
N SER A 295 -17.03 18.84 -2.40
CA SER A 295 -17.47 19.78 -3.44
C SER A 295 -18.64 20.62 -2.97
N VAL A 296 -19.62 20.03 -2.28
CA VAL A 296 -20.75 20.76 -1.67
C VAL A 296 -20.30 21.71 -0.55
N ILE A 297 -19.35 21.30 0.30
CA ILE A 297 -18.77 22.18 1.33
C ILE A 297 -18.02 23.36 0.70
N ILE A 298 -17.23 23.10 -0.35
CA ILE A 298 -16.48 24.12 -1.09
C ILE A 298 -17.45 25.08 -1.78
N PHE A 299 -18.46 24.56 -2.48
CA PHE A 299 -19.50 25.34 -3.14
C PHE A 299 -20.25 26.23 -2.14
N LYS A 300 -20.76 25.67 -1.04
CA LYS A 300 -21.45 26.42 0.03
C LYS A 300 -20.57 27.55 0.57
N ARG A 301 -19.29 27.27 0.84
CA ARG A 301 -18.34 28.29 1.32
C ARG A 301 -18.04 29.34 0.25
N ALA A 302 -17.90 28.93 -1.02
CA ALA A 302 -17.62 29.83 -2.13
C ALA A 302 -18.78 30.81 -2.37
N VAL A 303 -20.03 30.35 -2.37
CA VAL A 303 -21.19 31.23 -2.62
C VAL A 303 -21.50 32.14 -1.41
N ILE A 304 -21.43 31.61 -0.18
CA ILE A 304 -21.79 32.37 1.03
C ILE A 304 -20.66 33.29 1.50
N GLU A 305 -19.42 32.80 1.59
CA GLU A 305 -18.31 33.52 2.21
C GLU A 305 -17.70 34.58 1.28
N THR A 306 -17.80 34.42 -0.04
CA THR A 306 -17.38 35.48 -0.99
C THR A 306 -18.32 36.68 -0.95
N ARG A 307 -19.57 36.48 -0.54
CA ARG A 307 -20.60 37.51 -0.40
C ARG A 307 -20.60 38.19 0.99
N ARG A 308 -19.95 37.58 1.99
CA ARG A 308 -19.75 38.12 3.36
C ARG A 308 -18.64 39.17 3.49
N LYS A 309 -17.74 39.29 2.51
CA LYS A 309 -16.68 40.31 2.58
C LYS A 309 -17.33 41.71 2.55
N PRO A 310 -17.00 42.62 3.49
CA PRO A 310 -17.54 43.97 3.46
C PRO A 310 -17.17 44.61 2.14
N LYS A 311 -18.20 44.93 1.35
CA LYS A 311 -18.04 45.65 0.09
C LYS A 311 -17.32 46.95 0.39
N GLY A 312 -16.05 47.03 -0.01
CA GLY A 312 -15.32 48.29 -0.05
C GLY A 312 -16.18 49.34 -0.74
N LEU A 313 -16.18 50.54 -0.16
CA LEU A 313 -16.91 51.71 -0.62
C LEU A 313 -16.82 51.80 -2.16
N LEU A 314 -17.97 51.79 -2.85
CA LEU A 314 -18.12 51.98 -4.31
C LEU A 314 -18.07 50.72 -5.19
N ARG A 315 -18.97 49.75 -4.96
CA ARG A 315 -19.51 48.92 -6.06
C ARG A 315 -21.03 49.14 -6.15
N PRO A 316 -21.60 49.48 -7.33
CA PRO A 316 -23.05 49.64 -7.47
C PRO A 316 -23.76 48.38 -6.99
N LYS A 317 -24.82 48.54 -6.17
CA LYS A 317 -25.71 47.43 -5.82
C LYS A 317 -26.29 46.88 -7.13
N GLN A 318 -25.77 45.75 -7.59
CA GLN A 318 -26.38 45.02 -8.69
C GLN A 318 -27.69 44.46 -8.13
N ARG A 319 -28.78 45.22 -8.29
CA ARG A 319 -30.12 44.66 -8.17
C ARG A 319 -30.15 43.45 -9.09
N VAL A 320 -30.57 42.30 -8.55
CA VAL A 320 -30.86 41.12 -9.38
C VAL A 320 -31.95 41.54 -10.34
N VAL A 321 -31.58 41.77 -11.59
CA VAL A 321 -32.54 41.97 -12.68
C VAL A 321 -32.78 40.60 -13.26
N PHE A 322 -33.89 39.99 -12.86
CA PHE A 322 -34.42 38.80 -13.53
C PHE A 322 -34.81 39.20 -14.95
N LYS A 323 -34.02 38.78 -15.92
CA LYS A 323 -34.39 38.83 -17.34
C LYS A 323 -34.63 37.39 -17.78
N ASP A 324 -35.89 37.02 -17.95
CA ASP A 324 -36.37 35.70 -18.40
C ASP A 324 -35.97 35.34 -19.85
N THR A 325 -34.91 35.97 -20.41
CA THR A 325 -34.54 35.90 -21.83
C THR A 325 -33.08 35.52 -22.07
N LEU A 326 -32.28 35.31 -21.02
CA LEU A 326 -30.92 34.80 -21.14
C LEU A 326 -30.93 33.27 -21.00
N PRO A 327 -30.08 32.53 -21.73
CA PRO A 327 -29.91 31.11 -21.48
C PRO A 327 -29.23 30.90 -20.12
N TRP A 328 -29.70 29.92 -19.35
CA TRP A 328 -29.05 29.48 -18.13
C TRP A 328 -27.58 29.13 -18.41
N PRO A 329 -26.61 29.49 -17.54
CA PRO A 329 -26.74 30.14 -16.23
C PRO A 329 -26.82 31.69 -16.27
N HIS A 330 -27.68 32.28 -15.44
CA HIS A 330 -28.00 33.71 -15.43
C HIS A 330 -27.15 34.54 -14.46
N ASN A 331 -26.62 33.92 -13.40
CA ASN A 331 -25.84 34.60 -12.36
C ASN A 331 -24.60 33.79 -11.97
N SER A 332 -23.69 34.41 -11.19
CA SER A 332 -22.43 33.76 -10.78
C SER A 332 -22.63 32.50 -9.93
N THR A 333 -23.76 32.41 -9.23
CA THR A 333 -24.10 31.28 -8.35
C THR A 333 -24.49 30.07 -9.19
N GLU A 334 -25.30 30.27 -10.23
CA GLU A 334 -25.66 29.25 -11.23
C GLU A 334 -24.46 28.84 -12.08
N SER A 335 -23.61 29.78 -12.51
CA SER A 335 -22.40 29.43 -13.27
C SER A 335 -21.46 28.54 -12.47
N LEU A 336 -21.25 28.85 -11.19
CA LEU A 336 -20.43 28.02 -10.30
C LEU A 336 -21.08 26.66 -10.04
N LEU A 337 -22.41 26.60 -9.93
CA LEU A 337 -23.15 25.36 -9.76
C LEU A 337 -22.99 24.44 -10.99
N ALA A 338 -23.07 25.01 -12.19
CA ALA A 338 -22.87 24.32 -13.47
C ALA A 338 -21.43 23.79 -13.62
N GLU A 339 -20.44 24.58 -13.19
CA GLU A 339 -19.02 24.23 -13.27
C GLU A 339 -18.62 23.13 -12.28
N MET A 340 -19.21 23.13 -11.08
CA MET A 340 -18.79 22.23 -9.99
C MET A 340 -19.52 20.88 -9.97
N PHE A 341 -20.69 20.77 -10.60
CA PHE A 341 -21.54 19.58 -10.50
C PHE A 341 -22.14 19.17 -11.84
N ASP A 342 -21.86 17.93 -12.22
CA ASP A 342 -22.45 17.31 -13.40
C ASP A 342 -23.83 16.72 -13.07
N GLY A 343 -24.86 17.24 -13.74
CA GLY A 343 -26.23 16.72 -13.70
C GLY A 343 -27.13 17.32 -12.61
N SER A 344 -28.43 17.35 -12.92
CA SER A 344 -29.47 18.02 -12.13
C SER A 344 -29.57 17.52 -10.68
N ALA A 345 -29.31 16.23 -10.43
CA ALA A 345 -29.40 15.65 -9.08
C ALA A 345 -28.26 16.13 -8.15
N ALA A 346 -27.03 16.21 -8.66
CA ALA A 346 -25.88 16.68 -7.88
C ALA A 346 -25.98 18.19 -7.62
N GLN A 347 -26.42 18.95 -8.64
CA GLN A 347 -26.71 20.37 -8.53
C GLN A 347 -27.82 20.65 -7.49
N PHE A 348 -28.92 19.89 -7.52
CA PHE A 348 -30.01 20.03 -6.57
C PHE A 348 -29.59 19.68 -5.14
N LEU A 349 -28.77 18.64 -4.96
CA LEU A 349 -28.20 18.27 -3.65
C LEU A 349 -27.28 19.38 -3.10
N ALA A 350 -26.47 20.00 -3.94
CA ALA A 350 -25.62 21.13 -3.56
C ALA A 350 -26.44 22.35 -3.14
N ILE A 351 -27.52 22.67 -3.85
CA ILE A 351 -28.49 23.72 -3.49
C ILE A 351 -29.12 23.40 -2.13
N LEU A 352 -29.64 22.18 -1.95
CA LEU A 352 -30.31 21.76 -0.73
C LEU A 352 -29.38 21.91 0.48
N GLU A 353 -28.14 21.42 0.40
CA GLU A 353 -27.18 21.48 1.50
C GLU A 353 -26.68 22.93 1.75
N ALA A 354 -26.63 23.78 0.73
CA ALA A 354 -26.28 25.19 0.86
C ALA A 354 -27.37 26.00 1.56
N VAL A 355 -28.65 25.75 1.22
CA VAL A 355 -29.83 26.38 1.85
C VAL A 355 -30.08 25.83 3.25
N THR A 356 -29.78 24.55 3.50
CA THR A 356 -29.93 23.93 4.82
C THR A 356 -28.89 24.51 5.78
N ASN A 357 -29.36 25.30 6.74
CA ASN A 357 -28.48 26.04 7.64
C ASN A 357 -27.89 25.10 8.72
N SER A 358 -26.57 25.07 8.85
CA SER A 358 -25.83 24.21 9.78
C SER A 358 -25.78 24.82 11.19
N TYR A 359 -26.92 25.19 11.77
CA TYR A 359 -27.00 25.55 13.20
C TYR A 359 -26.92 24.34 14.15
N ARG A 360 -26.57 23.14 13.65
CA ARG A 360 -26.09 22.03 14.50
C ARG A 360 -24.55 22.03 14.55
N ARG A 361 -23.92 23.09 15.05
CA ARG A 361 -22.65 22.91 15.77
C ARG A 361 -23.04 22.39 17.15
N VAL A 362 -22.66 21.15 17.46
CA VAL A 362 -22.89 20.54 18.79
C VAL A 362 -22.20 21.35 19.91
N LEU A 363 -21.27 22.26 19.58
CA LEU A 363 -20.67 23.21 20.51
C LEU A 363 -20.57 24.60 19.87
N HIS A 364 -21.33 25.56 20.39
CA HIS A 364 -21.21 26.99 20.08
C HIS A 364 -20.31 27.67 21.12
N THR A 365 -19.12 28.11 20.72
CA THR A 365 -18.28 29.02 21.51
C THR A 365 -18.28 30.41 20.86
N GLY A 366 -19.41 31.12 20.94
CA GLY A 366 -19.50 32.51 20.50
C GLY A 366 -20.94 33.05 20.42
N PRO A 367 -21.15 34.37 20.60
CA PRO A 367 -22.47 34.98 20.55
C PRO A 367 -23.07 34.92 19.12
N PRO A 368 -24.41 34.87 18.99
CA PRO A 368 -25.10 34.76 17.70
C PRO A 368 -24.82 35.99 16.83
N LEU A 369 -24.33 35.76 15.60
CA LEU A 369 -24.13 36.83 14.62
C LEU A 369 -25.48 37.40 14.14
N PRO A 370 -25.59 38.72 13.89
CA PRO A 370 -26.80 39.34 13.36
C PRO A 370 -27.12 38.86 11.94
N ALA A 371 -28.40 38.92 11.55
CA ALA A 371 -28.89 38.47 10.25
C ALA A 371 -28.24 39.25 9.09
N GLU A 372 -27.32 38.60 8.38
CA GLU A 372 -26.57 39.17 7.26
C GLU A 372 -27.49 39.28 6.04
N THR A 373 -27.97 40.49 5.71
CA THR A 373 -28.90 40.73 4.59
C THR A 373 -28.40 40.17 3.26
N GLU A 374 -27.08 40.16 3.07
CA GLU A 374 -26.39 39.67 1.86
C GLU A 374 -26.44 38.14 1.70
N VAL A 375 -26.72 37.41 2.78
CA VAL A 375 -26.93 35.96 2.74
C VAL A 375 -28.33 35.62 2.21
N TYR A 376 -29.33 36.49 2.44
CA TYR A 376 -30.68 36.27 1.90
C TYR A 376 -30.72 36.38 0.37
N ASP A 377 -29.96 37.29 -0.23
CA ASP A 377 -29.86 37.41 -1.69
C ASP A 377 -29.32 36.12 -2.32
N VAL A 378 -28.28 35.53 -1.71
CA VAL A 378 -27.70 34.25 -2.12
C VAL A 378 -28.70 33.10 -1.96
N LEU A 379 -29.44 33.07 -0.86
CA LEU A 379 -30.46 32.03 -0.64
C LEU A 379 -31.59 32.12 -1.68
N MET A 380 -32.00 33.33 -2.05
CA MET A 380 -32.99 33.54 -3.11
C MET A 380 -32.46 33.07 -4.48
N GLU A 381 -31.21 33.37 -4.83
CA GLU A 381 -30.55 32.87 -6.05
C GLU A 381 -30.55 31.32 -6.08
N LEU A 382 -30.17 30.68 -4.97
CA LEU A 382 -30.13 29.21 -4.85
C LEU A 382 -31.53 28.56 -4.95
N ILE A 383 -32.56 29.17 -4.35
CA ILE A 383 -33.94 28.65 -4.41
C ILE A 383 -34.46 28.72 -5.84
N LEU A 384 -34.22 29.84 -6.54
CA LEU A 384 -34.69 30.02 -7.91
C LEU A 384 -33.98 29.07 -8.88
N ALA A 385 -32.66 28.90 -8.75
CA ALA A 385 -31.92 27.88 -9.48
C ALA A 385 -32.48 26.47 -9.24
N GLY A 386 -32.89 26.17 -8.00
CA GLY A 386 -33.54 24.89 -7.67
C GLY A 386 -34.89 24.69 -8.36
N VAL A 387 -35.70 25.75 -8.48
CA VAL A 387 -36.98 25.71 -9.20
C VAL A 387 -36.76 25.48 -10.70
N GLU A 388 -35.76 26.12 -11.30
CA GLU A 388 -35.44 25.94 -12.72
C GLU A 388 -34.96 24.52 -13.03
N ILE A 389 -34.06 23.96 -12.20
CA ILE A 389 -33.57 22.59 -12.34
C ILE A 389 -34.72 21.58 -12.25
N LEU A 390 -35.67 21.78 -11.31
CA LEU A 390 -36.85 20.93 -11.17
C LEU A 390 -37.80 21.06 -12.37
N ALA A 391 -37.98 22.27 -12.90
CA ALA A 391 -38.82 22.52 -14.06
C ALA A 391 -38.26 21.85 -15.33
N ASP A 392 -36.94 21.83 -15.50
CA ASP A 392 -36.28 21.20 -16.65
C ASP A 392 -36.37 19.66 -16.59
N VAL A 393 -36.10 19.08 -15.42
CA VAL A 393 -36.29 17.63 -15.17
C VAL A 393 -37.73 17.20 -15.44
N SER A 394 -38.73 18.02 -15.10
CA SER A 394 -40.14 17.72 -15.39
C SER A 394 -40.44 17.69 -16.90
N LYS A 395 -39.79 18.54 -17.69
CA LYS A 395 -39.96 18.60 -19.15
C LYS A 395 -39.33 17.38 -19.83
N ASP A 396 -38.19 16.93 -19.35
CA ASP A 396 -37.52 15.74 -19.87
C ASP A 396 -38.30 14.45 -19.57
N VAL A 397 -38.89 14.34 -18.36
CA VAL A 397 -39.76 13.21 -18.02
C VAL A 397 -41.01 13.18 -18.90
N ILE A 398 -41.61 14.34 -19.22
CA ILE A 398 -42.78 14.42 -20.10
C ILE A 398 -42.41 14.07 -21.55
N ARG A 399 -41.22 14.44 -22.05
CA ARG A 399 -40.72 14.08 -23.39
C ARG A 399 -40.43 12.59 -23.57
N CYS A 400 -40.19 11.83 -22.51
CA CYS A 400 -40.03 10.37 -22.59
C CYS A 400 -41.36 9.60 -22.65
N TYR A 401 -42.50 10.28 -22.44
CA TYR A 401 -43.84 9.67 -22.43
C TYR A 401 -44.76 10.15 -23.57
N ILE A 402 -44.27 10.99 -24.49
CA ILE A 402 -44.90 11.37 -25.76
C ILE A 402 -44.00 10.86 -26.88
#